data_AF-A0A2V8SNV4-F1
#
_entry.id   AF-A0A2V8SNV4-F1
#
_cell.length_a   1.000
_cell.length_b   1.000
_cell.length_c   1.000
_cell.angle_alpha   90.00
_cell.angle_beta   90.00
_cell.angle_gamma   90.00
#
_symmetry.space_group_name_H-M   'P 1'
#
loop_
_entity.id
_entity.type
_entity.pdbx_description
1 polymer ?
#
loop_
_entity_poly.entity_id
_entity_poly.type
_entity_poly.pdbx_seq_one_letter_code
_entity_poly.pdbx_strand_id
1 'polypeptide(L)'
;MLSGTQSPLAGGPSRRLPGRIPKSPPFVAGFPIPFPRPSDYRARQGSVVPIDLGKESGPGLVVSLSAGLVTLLRPDATGVFQPADGWPRTFEDRPQPAYPLGAPGVGDLDGDGIPEIVTCVVSGNLQRQNFLYAFHADGSDLKGWPVEILHDGEGYYSCSPAGVLLADLDGDGRPEVVRGMNQGEVQAFSADGLPLPGWPFQLGLDSFGRPRGLNADLAAADLDGDGADEVIVTESGFLPRLVAVPADRHRPPVFLQILPSLVERQAPVVGDLNGDGHLEIVQSTLPFTGDMLPVLPYADGRATGRTGSGRSAPDSRGSAGTDPVPPFAAAEMIVLRADGSPAAGWPRTLASGGPWGAVLADLDGDGHPEILQQDGGLLYAFDATGGVVSGFPQRLHRDFLRSQAIEESPWLATDLDGDRKMELIQARSDLYAGFSYLRLFGLRGTGQPVPGFPFEVEGLLAASPPVAVDLNRDGVQDLVMLTTAGPSGPWSLVAWDLGARGHGRL
;
A
#
# COMPACT_ATOMS: atom_id res chain seq x y z
N MET A 1 9.47 -9.44 49.96
CA MET A 1 10.06 -10.68 49.40
C MET A 1 8.92 -11.62 49.05
N LEU A 2 8.51 -11.67 47.78
CA LEU A 2 7.59 -12.68 47.27
C LEU A 2 8.08 -13.04 45.87
N SER A 3 8.70 -14.21 45.76
CA SER A 3 9.08 -14.86 44.51
C SER A 3 8.09 -15.98 44.23
N GLY A 4 7.56 -16.03 43.02
CA GLY A 4 6.61 -17.06 42.61
C GLY A 4 6.06 -16.80 41.21
N THR A 5 6.94 -16.81 40.21
CA THR A 5 6.58 -16.80 38.79
C THR A 5 5.84 -18.10 38.44
N GLN A 6 4.55 -17.99 38.08
CA GLN A 6 3.82 -19.04 37.39
C GLN A 6 4.13 -18.98 35.89
N SER A 7 4.62 -20.09 35.35
CA SER A 7 4.78 -20.31 33.91
C SER A 7 3.42 -20.37 33.20
N PRO A 8 3.22 -19.68 32.06
CA PRO A 8 2.05 -19.93 31.22
C PRO A 8 2.31 -21.11 30.27
N LEU A 9 1.48 -22.14 30.44
CA LEU A 9 0.86 -22.98 29.41
C LEU A 9 1.79 -23.70 28.40
N ALA A 10 1.95 -24.99 28.65
CA ALA A 10 2.49 -25.98 27.73
C ALA A 10 1.71 -25.98 26.41
N GLY A 11 2.42 -25.65 25.32
CA GLY A 11 1.92 -25.79 23.96
C GLY A 11 1.70 -27.26 23.60
N GLY A 12 0.52 -27.56 23.06
CA GLY A 12 0.29 -28.83 22.37
C GLY A 12 1.25 -29.00 21.18
N PRO A 13 1.55 -30.23 20.76
CA PRO A 13 2.56 -30.51 19.76
C PRO A 13 2.21 -29.81 18.43
N SER A 14 3.17 -29.01 17.92
CA SER A 14 3.10 -28.43 16.59
C SER A 14 2.96 -29.54 15.56
N ARG A 15 1.82 -29.58 14.88
CA ARG A 15 1.61 -30.47 13.74
C ARG A 15 2.42 -29.87 12.58
N ARG A 16 3.70 -30.27 12.45
CA ARG A 16 4.46 -30.04 11.20
C ARG A 16 3.59 -30.57 10.07
N LEU A 17 3.26 -29.74 9.07
CA LEU A 17 2.67 -30.23 7.82
C LEU A 17 3.65 -31.26 7.23
N PRO A 18 3.30 -32.56 7.19
CA PRO A 18 4.14 -33.56 6.57
C PRO A 18 3.85 -33.52 5.07
N GLY A 19 4.73 -32.90 4.29
CA GLY A 19 4.52 -32.81 2.86
C GLY A 19 5.69 -32.20 2.11
N ARG A 20 5.92 -32.69 0.90
CA ARG A 20 6.71 -32.01 -0.12
C ARG A 20 5.99 -30.71 -0.47
N ILE A 21 6.69 -29.58 -0.54
CA ILE A 21 6.12 -28.31 -1.01
C ILE A 21 5.42 -28.55 -2.36
N PRO A 22 4.12 -28.20 -2.50
CA PRO A 22 3.40 -28.29 -3.77
C PRO A 22 4.14 -27.58 -4.91
N LYS A 23 4.00 -28.10 -6.13
CA LYS A 23 4.49 -27.39 -7.33
C LYS A 23 3.68 -26.11 -7.52
N SER A 24 4.32 -25.04 -8.00
CA SER A 24 3.62 -23.82 -8.39
C SER A 24 2.51 -24.12 -9.42
N PRO A 25 1.42 -23.34 -9.44
CA PRO A 25 0.48 -23.34 -10.55
C PRO A 25 1.19 -22.98 -11.87
N PRO A 26 0.61 -23.32 -13.03
CA PRO A 26 1.08 -22.76 -14.30
C PRO A 26 0.88 -21.25 -14.33
N PHE A 27 1.50 -20.60 -15.30
CA PHE A 27 1.25 -19.18 -15.57
C PHE A 27 0.07 -19.02 -16.52
N VAL A 28 -0.64 -17.91 -16.39
CA VAL A 28 -1.58 -17.42 -17.41
C VAL A 28 -0.84 -17.23 -18.74
N ALA A 29 -1.52 -17.45 -19.86
CA ALA A 29 -0.93 -17.33 -21.18
C ALA A 29 -0.32 -15.93 -21.42
N GLY A 30 0.95 -15.89 -21.84
CA GLY A 30 1.72 -14.66 -22.03
C GLY A 30 2.67 -14.31 -20.88
N PHE A 31 2.58 -15.00 -19.74
CA PHE A 31 3.45 -14.77 -18.59
C PHE A 31 4.56 -15.82 -18.45
N PRO A 32 5.71 -15.48 -17.82
CA PRO A 32 6.07 -14.16 -17.27
C PRO A 32 6.42 -13.14 -18.36
N ILE A 33 6.12 -11.86 -18.11
CA ILE A 33 6.47 -10.74 -18.99
C ILE A 33 7.70 -10.02 -18.40
N PRO A 34 8.86 -10.05 -19.09
CA PRO A 34 10.08 -9.44 -18.59
C PRO A 34 10.06 -7.92 -18.77
N PHE A 35 10.58 -7.21 -17.77
CA PHE A 35 10.80 -5.77 -17.82
C PHE A 35 12.30 -5.46 -17.64
N PRO A 36 12.82 -4.41 -18.31
CA PRO A 36 14.19 -4.00 -18.11
C PRO A 36 14.41 -3.63 -16.64
N ARG A 37 15.62 -3.92 -16.14
CA ARG A 37 16.00 -3.53 -14.80
C ARG A 37 15.91 -1.99 -14.67
N PRO A 38 15.32 -1.45 -13.60
CA PRO A 38 15.45 -0.03 -13.29
C PRO A 38 16.93 0.33 -13.13
N SER A 39 17.42 1.30 -13.90
CA SER A 39 18.81 1.77 -13.83
C SER A 39 19.11 2.60 -12.57
N ASP A 40 18.09 2.98 -11.81
CA ASP A 40 18.16 3.84 -10.62
C ASP A 40 18.07 3.04 -9.29
N TYR A 41 18.55 3.64 -8.20
CA TYR A 41 18.50 3.14 -6.82
C TYR A 41 17.07 2.92 -6.29
N ARG A 42 16.03 3.30 -7.05
CA ARG A 42 14.62 3.12 -6.72
C ARG A 42 14.07 1.76 -7.12
N ALA A 43 14.92 0.73 -7.09
CA ALA A 43 14.62 -0.65 -7.48
C ALA A 43 13.57 -1.35 -6.59
N ARG A 44 12.69 -0.61 -5.91
CA ARG A 44 11.52 -1.07 -5.14
C ARG A 44 10.30 -0.18 -5.35
N GLN A 45 10.25 0.60 -6.43
CA GLN A 45 9.10 1.44 -6.78
C GLN A 45 8.48 0.95 -8.08
N GLY A 46 7.29 0.37 -7.97
CA GLY A 46 6.50 -0.14 -9.08
C GLY A 46 5.21 -0.75 -8.57
N SER A 47 4.22 -0.83 -9.43
CA SER A 47 2.87 -1.27 -9.07
C SER A 47 2.22 -1.98 -10.25
N VAL A 48 1.32 -2.89 -9.91
CA VAL A 48 0.37 -3.49 -10.85
C VAL A 48 -1.02 -3.21 -10.33
N VAL A 49 -1.91 -2.73 -11.20
CA VAL A 49 -3.31 -2.41 -10.88
C VAL A 49 -4.20 -3.07 -11.93
N PRO A 50 -5.17 -3.92 -11.54
CA PRO A 50 -6.16 -4.44 -12.46
C PRO A 50 -7.03 -3.32 -13.03
N ILE A 51 -7.48 -3.49 -14.27
CA ILE A 51 -8.38 -2.55 -14.95
C ILE A 51 -9.43 -3.35 -15.72
N ASP A 52 -10.71 -3.02 -15.54
CA ASP A 52 -11.79 -3.61 -16.33
C ASP A 52 -12.07 -2.72 -17.54
N LEU A 53 -11.72 -3.19 -18.74
CA LEU A 53 -11.92 -2.46 -19.99
C LEU A 53 -13.34 -2.68 -20.57
N GLY A 54 -14.27 -3.14 -19.74
CA GLY A 54 -15.66 -3.41 -20.10
C GLY A 54 -15.88 -4.80 -20.66
N LYS A 55 -17.15 -5.18 -20.87
CA LYS A 55 -17.54 -6.58 -21.16
C LYS A 55 -16.88 -7.19 -22.41
N GLU A 56 -16.55 -6.40 -23.41
CA GLU A 56 -15.98 -6.90 -24.67
C GLU A 56 -14.46 -7.10 -24.58
N SER A 57 -13.76 -6.21 -23.88
CA SER A 57 -12.30 -6.25 -23.74
C SER A 57 -11.86 -7.03 -22.48
N GLY A 58 -12.67 -6.94 -21.42
CA GLY A 58 -12.50 -7.46 -20.06
C GLY A 58 -11.19 -7.09 -19.39
N PRO A 59 -10.59 -7.99 -18.60
CA PRO A 59 -9.56 -7.61 -17.65
C PRO A 59 -8.24 -7.25 -18.35
N GLY A 60 -7.67 -6.14 -17.93
CA GLY A 60 -6.33 -5.69 -18.25
C GLY A 60 -5.49 -5.48 -17.00
N LEU A 61 -4.22 -5.17 -17.20
CA LEU A 61 -3.29 -4.84 -16.13
C LEU A 61 -2.53 -3.56 -16.47
N VAL A 62 -2.60 -2.57 -15.60
CA VAL A 62 -1.73 -1.40 -15.64
C VAL A 62 -0.48 -1.70 -14.84
N VAL A 63 0.68 -1.57 -15.47
CA VAL A 63 1.99 -1.74 -14.82
C VAL A 63 2.71 -0.41 -14.86
N SER A 64 3.03 0.12 -13.68
CA SER A 64 3.80 1.36 -13.53
C SER A 64 5.16 1.04 -12.94
N LEU A 65 6.23 1.46 -13.61
CA LEU A 65 7.60 1.17 -13.20
C LEU A 65 8.38 2.48 -13.06
N SER A 66 9.11 2.63 -11.95
CA SER A 66 9.99 3.78 -11.73
C SER A 66 11.16 3.89 -12.72
N ALA A 67 11.28 2.94 -13.65
CA ALA A 67 12.20 2.98 -14.78
C ALA A 67 11.76 3.98 -15.88
N GLY A 68 10.64 4.69 -15.70
CA GLY A 68 10.19 5.72 -16.63
C GLY A 68 9.10 5.27 -17.59
N LEU A 69 8.36 4.21 -17.26
CA LEU A 69 7.29 3.69 -18.11
C LEU A 69 6.02 3.33 -17.34
N VAL A 70 4.90 3.50 -18.01
CA VAL A 70 3.60 2.90 -17.66
C VAL A 70 3.12 2.10 -18.87
N THR A 71 2.57 0.91 -18.67
CA THR A 71 2.02 0.09 -19.74
C THR A 71 0.67 -0.51 -19.35
N LEU A 72 -0.28 -0.52 -20.28
CA LEU A 72 -1.49 -1.33 -20.21
C LEU A 72 -1.23 -2.65 -20.92
N LEU A 73 -1.51 -3.76 -20.25
CA LEU A 73 -1.50 -5.11 -20.82
C LEU A 73 -2.94 -5.60 -20.98
N ARG A 74 -3.25 -6.18 -22.13
CA ARG A 74 -4.55 -6.81 -22.43
C ARG A 74 -4.36 -8.12 -23.17
N PRO A 75 -5.30 -9.08 -23.07
CA PRO A 75 -5.24 -10.30 -23.85
C PRO A 75 -5.47 -9.99 -25.33
N ASP A 76 -4.75 -10.68 -26.22
CA ASP A 76 -5.06 -10.72 -27.63
C ASP A 76 -6.26 -11.65 -27.93
N ALA A 77 -6.61 -11.82 -29.20
CA ALA A 77 -7.71 -12.71 -29.61
C ALA A 77 -7.47 -14.20 -29.25
N THR A 78 -6.26 -14.58 -28.86
CA THR A 78 -5.90 -15.93 -28.40
C THR A 78 -5.80 -16.03 -26.87
N GLY A 79 -6.02 -14.94 -26.15
CA GLY A 79 -5.92 -14.87 -24.69
C GLY A 79 -4.50 -14.62 -24.16
N VAL A 80 -3.53 -14.32 -25.05
CA VAL A 80 -2.15 -14.04 -24.64
C VAL A 80 -2.02 -12.58 -24.28
N PHE A 81 -1.59 -12.28 -23.04
CA PHE A 81 -1.40 -10.91 -22.58
C PHE A 81 -0.19 -10.24 -23.24
N GLN A 82 -0.40 -9.03 -23.74
CA GLN A 82 0.62 -8.20 -24.37
C GLN A 82 0.31 -6.70 -24.17
N PRO A 83 1.28 -5.80 -24.38
CA PRO A 83 1.01 -4.36 -24.39
C PRO A 83 -0.12 -4.00 -25.36
N ALA A 84 -1.06 -3.18 -24.89
CA ALA A 84 -2.11 -2.62 -25.73
C ALA A 84 -1.53 -1.62 -26.75
N ASP A 85 -2.28 -1.36 -27.82
CA ASP A 85 -1.88 -0.33 -28.80
C ASP A 85 -1.75 1.04 -28.10
N GLY A 86 -0.73 1.82 -28.47
CA GLY A 86 -0.40 3.09 -27.82
C GLY A 86 0.44 2.97 -26.53
N TRP A 87 0.72 1.74 -26.08
CA TRP A 87 1.55 1.47 -24.90
C TRP A 87 2.89 0.81 -25.27
N PRO A 88 3.96 0.97 -24.46
CA PRO A 88 4.03 1.72 -23.20
C PRO A 88 4.07 3.24 -23.41
N ARG A 89 3.61 3.99 -22.41
CA ARG A 89 3.88 5.43 -22.30
C ARG A 89 5.24 5.61 -21.64
N THR A 90 6.13 6.33 -22.31
CA THR A 90 7.43 6.75 -21.81
C THR A 90 7.46 8.27 -21.69
N PHE A 91 8.14 8.78 -20.66
CA PHE A 91 8.16 10.22 -20.33
C PHE A 91 9.47 10.88 -20.83
N GLU A 92 9.94 10.46 -22.00
CA GLU A 92 11.22 10.90 -22.57
C GLU A 92 11.19 12.35 -23.06
N ASP A 93 10.00 12.87 -23.33
CA ASP A 93 9.71 14.26 -23.69
C ASP A 93 9.91 15.23 -22.52
N ARG A 94 10.08 14.73 -21.29
CA ARG A 94 10.28 15.51 -20.08
C ARG A 94 11.74 15.60 -19.65
N PRO A 95 12.13 16.63 -18.87
CA PRO A 95 13.48 16.72 -18.31
C PRO A 95 13.88 15.48 -17.50
N GLN A 96 14.93 14.79 -17.90
CA GLN A 96 15.32 13.53 -17.26
C GLN A 96 16.03 13.74 -15.91
N PRO A 97 15.88 12.82 -14.95
CA PRO A 97 15.05 11.61 -15.02
C PRO A 97 13.55 11.92 -14.88
N ALA A 98 12.71 11.26 -15.68
CA ALA A 98 11.26 11.32 -15.58
C ALA A 98 10.68 9.92 -15.32
N TYR A 99 9.95 9.76 -14.22
CA TYR A 99 9.44 8.46 -13.80
C TYR A 99 8.14 8.57 -13.02
N PRO A 100 7.24 7.58 -13.16
CA PRO A 100 6.01 7.53 -12.37
C PRO A 100 6.33 7.16 -10.90
N LEU A 101 5.52 7.66 -9.97
CA LEU A 101 5.66 7.42 -8.54
C LEU A 101 4.30 7.09 -7.89
N GLY A 102 4.27 6.04 -7.09
CA GLY A 102 3.05 5.52 -6.46
C GLY A 102 2.23 4.61 -7.39
N ALA A 103 1.17 4.00 -6.85
CA ALA A 103 0.20 3.26 -7.66
C ALA A 103 -0.58 4.21 -8.60
N PRO A 104 -0.81 3.83 -9.87
CA PRO A 104 -1.72 4.56 -10.73
C PRO A 104 -3.16 4.44 -10.23
N GLY A 105 -3.96 5.48 -10.45
CA GLY A 105 -5.40 5.45 -10.27
C GLY A 105 -6.06 4.92 -11.56
N VAL A 106 -7.15 4.18 -11.43
CA VAL A 106 -7.90 3.62 -12.54
C VAL A 106 -9.39 3.87 -12.30
N GLY A 107 -10.06 4.55 -13.23
CA GLY A 107 -11.47 4.92 -13.10
C GLY A 107 -11.96 5.72 -14.31
N ASP A 108 -13.26 5.67 -14.57
CA ASP A 108 -13.92 6.38 -15.67
C ASP A 108 -13.99 7.87 -15.34
N LEU A 109 -13.13 8.68 -15.97
CA LEU A 109 -13.05 10.12 -15.70
C LEU A 109 -13.97 10.92 -16.65
N ASP A 110 -14.15 10.45 -17.89
CA ASP A 110 -14.91 11.20 -18.89
C ASP A 110 -16.37 10.72 -19.09
N GLY A 111 -16.74 9.62 -18.42
CA GLY A 111 -18.09 9.06 -18.39
C GLY A 111 -18.42 8.19 -19.60
N ASP A 112 -17.43 7.71 -20.35
CA ASP A 112 -17.64 6.84 -21.51
C ASP A 112 -17.82 5.35 -21.17
N GLY A 113 -17.60 4.98 -19.91
CA GLY A 113 -17.70 3.62 -19.38
C GLY A 113 -16.42 2.78 -19.55
N ILE A 114 -15.33 3.35 -20.05
CA ILE A 114 -14.00 2.75 -20.12
C ILE A 114 -13.10 3.53 -19.16
N PRO A 115 -12.43 2.87 -18.20
CA PRO A 115 -11.60 3.59 -17.23
C PRO A 115 -10.32 4.18 -17.84
N GLU A 116 -10.00 5.41 -17.43
CA GLU A 116 -8.72 6.06 -17.65
C GLU A 116 -7.66 5.62 -16.63
N ILE A 117 -6.40 5.86 -16.97
CA ILE A 117 -5.23 5.54 -16.17
C ILE A 117 -4.54 6.83 -15.76
N VAL A 118 -4.47 7.09 -14.45
CA VAL A 118 -3.86 8.31 -13.89
C VAL A 118 -2.57 8.00 -13.16
N THR A 119 -1.49 8.74 -13.44
CA THR A 119 -0.20 8.56 -12.77
C THR A 119 0.52 9.88 -12.50
N CYS A 120 1.15 10.00 -11.34
CA CYS A 120 2.06 11.11 -11.08
C CYS A 120 3.47 10.77 -11.56
N VAL A 121 4.03 11.65 -12.39
CA VAL A 121 5.39 11.58 -12.92
C VAL A 121 6.23 12.69 -12.32
N VAL A 122 7.33 12.30 -11.68
CA VAL A 122 8.34 13.24 -11.20
C VAL A 122 9.43 13.34 -12.25
N SER A 123 9.75 14.57 -12.65
CA SER A 123 10.66 14.89 -13.74
C SER A 123 11.77 15.82 -13.27
N GLY A 124 13.01 15.60 -13.72
CA GLY A 124 14.17 16.43 -13.42
C GLY A 124 14.86 16.06 -12.10
N ASN A 125 16.06 16.61 -11.89
CA ASN A 125 16.89 16.32 -10.71
C ASN A 125 16.90 17.49 -9.70
N LEU A 126 17.46 18.64 -10.09
CA LEU A 126 17.62 19.81 -9.21
C LEU A 126 16.38 20.70 -9.14
N GLN A 127 15.67 20.86 -10.27
CA GLN A 127 14.37 21.51 -10.34
C GLN A 127 13.35 20.44 -10.71
N ARG A 128 12.82 19.76 -9.69
CA ARG A 128 11.82 18.73 -9.91
C ARG A 128 10.51 19.37 -10.36
N GLN A 129 9.96 18.83 -11.43
CA GLN A 129 8.62 19.10 -11.89
C GLN A 129 7.76 17.87 -11.60
N ASN A 130 6.50 18.10 -11.27
CA ASN A 130 5.54 17.04 -10.98
C ASN A 130 4.40 17.17 -11.99
N PHE A 131 4.15 16.12 -12.73
CA PHE A 131 3.09 16.07 -13.73
C PHE A 131 2.12 14.97 -13.37
N LEU A 132 0.84 15.28 -13.32
CA LEU A 132 -0.21 14.29 -13.22
C LEU A 132 -0.72 14.06 -14.64
N TYR A 133 -0.61 12.82 -15.10
CA TYR A 133 -1.10 12.39 -16.41
C TYR A 133 -2.37 11.57 -16.23
N ALA A 134 -3.33 11.74 -17.13
CA ALA A 134 -4.44 10.81 -17.33
C ALA A 134 -4.44 10.34 -18.79
N PHE A 135 -4.60 9.04 -18.99
CA PHE A 135 -4.55 8.40 -20.30
C PHE A 135 -5.81 7.58 -20.54
N HIS A 136 -6.35 7.66 -21.76
CA HIS A 136 -7.31 6.67 -22.23
C HIS A 136 -6.65 5.29 -22.36
N ALA A 137 -7.48 4.24 -22.43
CA ALA A 137 -7.00 2.87 -22.64
C ALA A 137 -6.21 2.69 -23.95
N ASP A 138 -6.43 3.54 -24.96
CA ASP A 138 -5.67 3.54 -26.23
C ASP A 138 -4.31 4.25 -26.15
N GLY A 139 -3.95 4.74 -24.96
CA GLY A 139 -2.69 5.42 -24.68
C GLY A 139 -2.67 6.89 -25.11
N SER A 140 -3.76 7.48 -25.60
CA SER A 140 -3.83 8.93 -25.82
C SER A 140 -4.03 9.71 -24.50
N ASP A 141 -3.62 10.98 -24.49
CA ASP A 141 -3.81 11.84 -23.32
C ASP A 141 -5.29 12.23 -23.19
N LEU A 142 -5.84 12.12 -21.97
CA LEU A 142 -7.18 12.62 -21.68
C LEU A 142 -7.22 14.14 -21.88
N LYS A 143 -8.34 14.67 -22.39
CA LYS A 143 -8.50 16.11 -22.61
C LYS A 143 -8.32 16.89 -21.29
N GLY A 144 -7.51 17.94 -21.33
CA GLY A 144 -7.17 18.74 -20.13
C GLY A 144 -5.91 18.26 -19.40
N TRP A 145 -5.41 17.08 -19.77
CA TRP A 145 -4.21 16.46 -19.20
C TRP A 145 -3.04 16.49 -20.18
N PRO A 146 -1.78 16.41 -19.70
CA PRO A 146 -1.37 16.37 -18.30
C PRO A 146 -1.46 17.74 -17.59
N VAL A 147 -1.58 17.68 -16.26
CA VAL A 147 -1.53 18.86 -15.38
C VAL A 147 -0.15 18.94 -14.73
N GLU A 148 0.46 20.13 -14.72
CA GLU A 148 1.67 20.39 -13.94
C GLU A 148 1.28 20.84 -12.52
N ILE A 149 1.75 20.11 -11.51
CA ILE A 149 1.58 20.48 -10.11
C ILE A 149 2.72 21.44 -9.75
N LEU A 150 2.38 22.73 -9.74
CA LEU A 150 3.30 23.81 -9.41
C LEU A 150 3.47 23.96 -7.90
N HIS A 151 4.66 24.37 -7.49
CA HIS A 151 4.98 24.73 -6.11
C HIS A 151 5.81 26.02 -6.10
N ASP A 152 5.39 26.99 -5.30
CA ASP A 152 5.99 28.32 -5.17
C ASP A 152 6.99 28.42 -3.99
N GLY A 153 7.10 27.38 -3.18
CA GLY A 153 7.97 27.32 -2.02
C GLY A 153 9.42 26.93 -2.32
N GLU A 154 10.30 27.25 -1.36
CA GLU A 154 11.69 26.78 -1.38
C GLU A 154 11.76 25.36 -0.82
N GLY A 155 12.40 24.45 -1.57
CA GLY A 155 12.71 23.11 -1.07
C GLY A 155 12.36 21.99 -2.03
N TYR A 156 12.54 20.77 -1.54
CA TYR A 156 12.30 19.56 -2.32
C TYR A 156 10.81 19.23 -2.35
N TYR A 157 10.16 19.49 -3.48
CA TYR A 157 8.74 19.22 -3.70
C TYR A 157 8.53 18.15 -4.77
N SER A 158 7.83 17.08 -4.40
CA SER A 158 7.67 15.87 -5.18
C SER A 158 6.36 15.18 -4.83
N CYS A 159 5.83 14.40 -5.75
CA CYS A 159 4.80 13.43 -5.41
C CYS A 159 5.25 12.54 -4.24
N SER A 160 4.32 12.23 -3.34
CA SER A 160 4.57 11.28 -2.26
C SER A 160 4.61 9.84 -2.79
N PRO A 161 5.08 8.86 -1.99
CA PRO A 161 4.96 7.45 -2.34
C PRO A 161 3.53 6.90 -2.44
N ALA A 162 2.52 7.67 -1.98
CA ALA A 162 1.12 7.28 -2.04
C ALA A 162 0.64 7.12 -3.50
N GLY A 163 -0.37 6.28 -3.70
CA GLY A 163 -1.10 6.15 -4.96
C GLY A 163 -1.81 7.42 -5.41
N VAL A 164 -2.33 7.42 -6.64
CA VAL A 164 -3.37 8.37 -7.05
C VAL A 164 -4.71 7.81 -6.58
N LEU A 165 -5.48 8.62 -5.87
CA LEU A 165 -6.83 8.29 -5.42
C LEU A 165 -7.85 8.90 -6.39
N LEU A 166 -8.85 8.13 -6.77
CA LEU A 166 -10.00 8.58 -7.54
C LEU A 166 -11.24 8.47 -6.64
N ALA A 167 -11.98 9.56 -6.47
CA ALA A 167 -13.12 9.64 -5.55
C ALA A 167 -14.10 10.74 -5.98
N ASP A 168 -15.40 10.56 -5.77
CA ASP A 168 -16.43 11.55 -6.11
C ASP A 168 -16.48 12.60 -4.99
N LEU A 169 -15.71 13.67 -5.14
CA LEU A 169 -15.56 14.68 -4.09
C LEU A 169 -16.67 15.73 -4.15
N ASP A 170 -17.35 15.91 -5.26
CA ASP A 170 -18.41 16.92 -5.38
C ASP A 170 -19.84 16.35 -5.47
N GLY A 171 -19.98 15.03 -5.46
CA GLY A 171 -21.24 14.30 -5.42
C GLY A 171 -21.95 14.26 -6.77
N ASP A 172 -21.24 14.46 -7.88
CA ASP A 172 -21.81 14.47 -9.24
C ASP A 172 -21.86 13.08 -9.89
N GLY A 173 -21.30 12.07 -9.24
CA GLY A 173 -21.23 10.68 -9.71
C GLY A 173 -20.02 10.37 -10.60
N ARG A 174 -19.10 11.32 -10.81
CA ARG A 174 -17.81 11.09 -11.48
C ARG A 174 -16.66 11.30 -10.51
N PRO A 175 -15.57 10.53 -10.63
CA PRO A 175 -14.45 10.68 -9.73
C PRO A 175 -13.56 11.87 -10.10
N GLU A 176 -13.15 12.61 -9.07
CA GLU A 176 -12.02 13.53 -9.10
C GLU A 176 -10.69 12.81 -8.83
N VAL A 177 -9.60 13.51 -9.16
CA VAL A 177 -8.24 13.02 -9.01
C VAL A 177 -7.58 13.65 -7.80
N VAL A 178 -7.22 12.85 -6.80
CA VAL A 178 -6.56 13.28 -5.56
C VAL A 178 -5.12 12.78 -5.51
N ARG A 179 -4.19 13.67 -5.14
CA ARG A 179 -2.77 13.35 -5.03
C ARG A 179 -2.09 13.93 -3.79
N GLY A 180 -1.50 13.05 -2.98
CA GLY A 180 -0.62 13.42 -1.88
C GLY A 180 0.81 13.79 -2.33
N MET A 181 1.35 14.85 -1.76
CA MET A 181 2.68 15.41 -2.04
C MET A 181 3.57 15.36 -0.79
N ASN A 182 4.88 15.36 -0.99
CA ASN A 182 5.89 15.08 0.05
C ASN A 182 6.15 16.20 1.07
N GLN A 183 5.29 17.20 1.18
CA GLN A 183 5.34 18.27 2.19
C GLN A 183 4.01 18.42 2.93
N GLY A 184 3.24 17.32 3.00
CA GLY A 184 1.95 17.30 3.68
C GLY A 184 0.90 18.13 2.96
N GLU A 185 1.04 18.24 1.65
CA GLU A 185 0.08 18.88 0.77
C GLU A 185 -0.69 17.80 0.02
N VAL A 186 -2.00 17.95 -0.06
CA VAL A 186 -2.87 17.09 -0.86
C VAL A 186 -3.51 17.97 -1.93
N GLN A 187 -3.40 17.56 -3.18
CA GLN A 187 -3.96 18.23 -4.35
C GLN A 187 -5.22 17.48 -4.79
N ALA A 188 -6.21 18.19 -5.33
CA ALA A 188 -7.38 17.58 -5.96
C ALA A 188 -7.74 18.33 -7.25
N PHE A 189 -8.10 17.57 -8.28
CA PHE A 189 -8.44 18.07 -9.61
C PHE A 189 -9.74 17.43 -10.09
N SER A 190 -10.56 18.21 -10.79
CA SER A 190 -11.70 17.70 -11.57
C SER A 190 -11.24 16.65 -12.58
N ALA A 191 -12.15 15.83 -13.09
CA ALA A 191 -11.88 14.97 -14.24
C ALA A 191 -11.29 15.70 -15.47
N ASP A 192 -11.65 16.98 -15.69
CA ASP A 192 -11.09 17.83 -16.75
C ASP A 192 -9.68 18.42 -16.46
N GLY A 193 -9.04 18.04 -15.34
CA GLY A 193 -7.71 18.53 -14.95
C GLY A 193 -7.69 19.94 -14.33
N LEU A 194 -8.85 20.51 -13.97
CA LEU A 194 -8.92 21.79 -13.27
C LEU A 194 -8.74 21.60 -11.76
N PRO A 195 -7.96 22.45 -11.07
CA PRO A 195 -7.83 22.36 -9.62
C PRO A 195 -9.18 22.60 -8.95
N LEU A 196 -9.55 21.73 -8.00
CA LEU A 196 -10.80 21.88 -7.29
C LEU A 196 -10.81 23.14 -6.40
N PRO A 197 -11.93 23.88 -6.33
CA PRO A 197 -12.08 24.97 -5.39
C PRO A 197 -11.83 24.47 -3.97
N GLY A 198 -10.89 25.11 -3.29
CA GLY A 198 -10.55 24.70 -1.93
C GLY A 198 -9.26 23.91 -1.80
N TRP A 199 -8.76 23.37 -2.90
CA TRP A 199 -7.51 22.63 -2.91
C TRP A 199 -6.37 23.54 -3.42
N PRO A 200 -5.12 23.29 -3.01
CA PRO A 200 -4.65 22.20 -2.16
C PRO A 200 -5.02 22.30 -0.67
N PHE A 201 -5.06 21.14 0.00
CA PHE A 201 -5.16 21.01 1.46
C PHE A 201 -3.78 20.83 2.08
N GLN A 202 -3.41 21.70 3.02
CA GLN A 202 -2.11 21.68 3.68
C GLN A 202 -2.23 21.19 5.12
N LEU A 203 -1.56 20.08 5.45
CA LEU A 203 -1.51 19.52 6.81
C LEU A 203 -0.74 20.46 7.77
N GLY A 204 0.18 21.27 7.25
CA GLY A 204 0.97 22.22 8.03
C GLY A 204 2.17 21.56 8.71
N LEU A 205 2.59 22.15 9.84
CA LEU A 205 3.82 21.74 10.54
C LEU A 205 3.54 20.82 11.72
N ASP A 206 4.49 19.94 12.02
CA ASP A 206 4.52 19.14 13.23
C ASP A 206 4.95 20.00 14.45
N SER A 207 4.93 19.39 15.64
CA SER A 207 5.33 20.07 16.88
C SER A 207 6.78 20.54 16.91
N PHE A 208 7.61 20.11 15.94
CA PHE A 208 9.00 20.50 15.77
C PHE A 208 9.18 21.54 14.65
N GLY A 209 8.09 22.05 14.06
CA GLY A 209 8.13 23.02 12.99
C GLY A 209 8.50 22.44 11.62
N ARG A 210 8.41 21.13 11.43
CA ARG A 210 8.70 20.45 10.15
C ARG A 210 7.42 20.17 9.38
N PRO A 211 7.40 20.22 8.04
CA PRO A 211 6.25 19.78 7.26
C PRO A 211 5.84 18.35 7.64
N ARG A 212 4.55 18.14 7.85
CA ARG A 212 4.01 16.81 8.14
C ARG A 212 4.14 15.93 6.91
N GLY A 213 4.51 14.67 7.11
CA GLY A 213 4.71 13.71 6.02
C GLY A 213 3.42 13.01 5.61
N LEU A 214 3.39 12.52 4.38
CA LEU A 214 2.31 11.71 3.82
C LEU A 214 2.94 10.61 2.98
N ASN A 215 3.01 9.40 3.51
CA ASN A 215 3.56 8.22 2.82
C ASN A 215 2.61 7.02 2.78
N ALA A 216 1.51 7.07 3.54
CA ALA A 216 0.42 6.12 3.48
C ALA A 216 -0.49 6.46 2.28
N ASP A 217 -1.13 5.44 1.70
CA ASP A 217 -2.17 5.67 0.70
C ASP A 217 -3.36 6.41 1.34
N LEU A 218 -4.05 7.20 0.53
CA LEU A 218 -5.23 7.95 0.93
C LEU A 218 -6.47 7.06 0.75
N ALA A 219 -7.48 7.30 1.59
CA ALA A 219 -8.81 6.73 1.39
C ALA A 219 -9.81 7.87 1.16
N ALA A 220 -10.95 7.54 0.57
CA ALA A 220 -12.09 8.44 0.47
C ALA A 220 -13.38 7.67 0.68
N ALA A 221 -14.35 8.33 1.30
CA ALA A 221 -15.70 7.82 1.49
C ALA A 221 -16.63 8.94 1.95
N ASP A 222 -17.91 8.86 1.58
CA ASP A 222 -18.99 9.66 2.16
C ASP A 222 -19.19 9.29 3.64
N LEU A 223 -18.58 10.05 4.54
CA LEU A 223 -18.61 9.79 5.98
C LEU A 223 -19.82 10.47 6.62
N ASP A 224 -20.29 11.59 6.08
CA ASP A 224 -21.39 12.36 6.67
C ASP A 224 -22.76 12.14 6.00
N GLY A 225 -22.81 11.36 4.92
CA GLY A 225 -24.01 10.96 4.21
C GLY A 225 -24.57 12.03 3.27
N ASP A 226 -23.75 13.01 2.87
CA ASP A 226 -24.17 14.09 1.96
C ASP A 226 -24.03 13.75 0.47
N GLY A 227 -23.47 12.58 0.16
CA GLY A 227 -23.27 12.06 -1.18
C GLY A 227 -21.94 12.47 -1.82
N ALA A 228 -21.11 13.25 -1.13
CA ALA A 228 -19.76 13.59 -1.54
C ALA A 228 -18.74 12.89 -0.65
N ASP A 229 -17.63 12.40 -1.22
CA ASP A 229 -16.62 11.70 -0.45
C ASP A 229 -15.70 12.66 0.34
N GLU A 230 -15.44 12.33 1.60
CA GLU A 230 -14.35 12.92 2.38
C GLU A 230 -13.02 12.26 2.08
N VAL A 231 -11.95 13.05 1.91
CA VAL A 231 -10.58 12.52 1.80
C VAL A 231 -10.02 12.24 3.19
N ILE A 232 -9.73 10.97 3.47
CA ILE A 232 -9.14 10.50 4.73
C ILE A 232 -7.62 10.42 4.58
N VAL A 233 -6.93 11.25 5.35
CA VAL A 233 -5.48 11.42 5.32
C VAL A 233 -4.86 10.95 6.62
N THR A 234 -3.97 9.96 6.54
CA THR A 234 -3.11 9.57 7.66
C THR A 234 -1.72 10.15 7.47
N GLU A 235 -1.32 11.02 8.40
CA GLU A 235 0.03 11.57 8.42
C GLU A 235 1.06 10.48 8.72
N SER A 236 2.27 10.67 8.20
CA SER A 236 3.42 9.83 8.53
C SER A 236 4.31 10.49 9.58
N GLY A 237 4.97 9.66 10.39
CA GLY A 237 5.90 10.09 11.43
C GLY A 237 5.31 9.99 12.84
N PHE A 238 5.87 10.80 13.74
CA PHE A 238 5.54 10.77 15.16
C PHE A 238 4.29 11.58 15.47
N LEU A 239 3.44 11.03 16.34
CA LEU A 239 2.15 11.63 16.70
C LEU A 239 1.38 12.10 15.44
N PRO A 240 1.22 11.20 14.45
CA PRO A 240 0.54 11.54 13.23
C PRO A 240 -0.93 11.80 13.51
N ARG A 241 -1.54 12.66 12.71
CA ARG A 241 -2.98 12.85 12.73
C ARG A 241 -3.64 11.96 11.67
N LEU A 242 -4.81 11.45 12.00
CA LEU A 242 -5.79 10.95 11.05
C LEU A 242 -6.85 12.04 10.89
N VAL A 243 -7.08 12.50 9.66
CA VAL A 243 -7.96 13.63 9.37
C VAL A 243 -8.89 13.25 8.21
N ALA A 244 -10.19 13.45 8.38
CA ALA A 244 -11.15 13.40 7.28
C ALA A 244 -11.44 14.82 6.79
N VAL A 245 -11.07 15.11 5.55
CA VAL A 245 -11.15 16.42 4.93
C VAL A 245 -12.33 16.43 3.95
N PRO A 246 -13.36 17.25 4.17
CA PRO A 246 -14.45 17.39 3.22
C PRO A 246 -13.93 18.05 1.94
N ALA A 247 -14.60 17.79 0.82
CA ALA A 247 -14.23 18.37 -0.45
C ALA A 247 -14.24 19.90 -0.46
N ASP A 248 -15.23 20.51 0.20
CA ASP A 248 -15.23 21.95 0.48
C ASP A 248 -14.35 22.28 1.68
N ARG A 249 -13.13 22.79 1.41
CA ARG A 249 -12.17 23.21 2.47
C ARG A 249 -12.72 24.25 3.45
N HIS A 250 -13.80 24.96 3.12
CA HIS A 250 -14.37 25.97 4.01
C HIS A 250 -15.16 25.32 5.15
N ARG A 251 -15.51 24.05 4.98
CA ARG A 251 -15.99 23.21 6.07
C ARG A 251 -14.81 22.75 6.93
N PRO A 252 -14.95 22.72 8.26
CA PRO A 252 -13.94 22.10 9.10
C PRO A 252 -13.81 20.61 8.75
N PRO A 253 -12.65 19.99 9.01
CA PRO A 253 -12.52 18.54 8.93
C PRO A 253 -13.65 17.83 9.69
N VAL A 254 -14.18 16.74 9.13
CA VAL A 254 -15.23 15.94 9.79
C VAL A 254 -14.72 15.47 11.15
N PHE A 255 -13.47 15.02 11.20
CA PHE A 255 -12.76 14.81 12.44
C PHE A 255 -11.25 15.02 12.30
N LEU A 256 -10.58 15.09 13.46
CA LEU A 256 -9.13 15.04 13.59
C LEU A 256 -8.79 14.22 14.83
N GLN A 257 -8.05 13.14 14.64
CA GLN A 257 -7.54 12.29 15.72
C GLN A 257 -6.03 12.31 15.75
N ILE A 258 -5.45 12.48 16.93
CA ILE A 258 -4.00 12.32 17.13
C ILE A 258 -3.76 10.85 17.48
N LEU A 259 -2.94 10.19 16.67
CA LEU A 259 -2.63 8.78 16.85
C LEU A 259 -1.53 8.61 17.91
N PRO A 260 -1.58 7.53 18.70
CA PRO A 260 -0.74 7.36 19.88
C PRO A 260 0.73 7.11 19.55
N SER A 261 1.03 6.58 18.37
CA SER A 261 2.36 6.10 17.99
C SER A 261 2.71 6.42 16.52
N LEU A 262 3.65 5.70 15.93
CA LEU A 262 4.15 5.96 14.58
C LEU A 262 3.17 5.47 13.51
N VAL A 263 3.01 6.24 12.43
CA VAL A 263 2.54 5.73 11.14
C VAL A 263 3.66 5.93 10.13
N GLU A 264 4.00 4.89 9.39
CA GLU A 264 4.94 4.99 8.28
C GLU A 264 4.18 5.03 6.97
N ARG A 265 3.53 3.93 6.59
CA ARG A 265 2.80 3.75 5.32
C ARG A 265 1.46 3.03 5.48
N GLN A 266 1.02 2.79 6.72
CA GLN A 266 -0.24 2.12 7.03
C GLN A 266 -1.40 2.98 6.54
N ALA A 267 -1.97 2.62 5.39
CA ALA A 267 -3.18 3.25 4.88
C ALA A 267 -4.36 2.98 5.83
N PRO A 268 -5.25 3.96 6.03
CA PRO A 268 -6.54 3.71 6.66
C PRO A 268 -7.40 2.87 5.72
N VAL A 269 -8.24 2.00 6.28
CA VAL A 269 -9.27 1.28 5.52
C VAL A 269 -10.64 1.63 6.07
N VAL A 270 -11.63 1.67 5.18
CA VAL A 270 -12.99 2.15 5.47
C VAL A 270 -13.99 1.09 5.05
N GLY A 271 -15.01 0.85 5.87
CA GLY A 271 -16.11 -0.05 5.56
C GLY A 271 -17.15 -0.06 6.66
N ASP A 272 -18.38 -0.44 6.32
CA ASP A 272 -19.43 -0.73 7.31
C ASP A 272 -19.10 -2.08 7.96
N LEU A 273 -18.49 -2.05 9.14
CA LEU A 273 -18.04 -3.26 9.84
C LEU A 273 -19.21 -3.93 10.56
N ASN A 274 -20.24 -3.17 10.92
CA ASN A 274 -21.24 -3.59 11.89
C ASN A 274 -22.64 -3.79 11.26
N GLY A 275 -22.82 -3.41 10.00
CA GLY A 275 -24.05 -3.56 9.23
C GLY A 275 -25.10 -2.47 9.46
N ASP A 276 -24.76 -1.36 10.11
CA ASP A 276 -25.69 -0.28 10.40
C ASP A 276 -25.83 0.74 9.26
N GLY A 277 -25.08 0.55 8.16
CA GLY A 277 -25.05 1.45 7.02
C GLY A 277 -24.20 2.70 7.22
N HIS A 278 -23.50 2.83 8.35
CA HIS A 278 -22.49 3.85 8.59
C HIS A 278 -21.09 3.25 8.49
N LEU A 279 -20.15 4.06 8.00
CA LEU A 279 -18.79 3.60 7.78
C LEU A 279 -17.96 3.72 9.07
N GLU A 280 -17.13 2.71 9.30
CA GLU A 280 -16.02 2.76 10.24
C GLU A 280 -14.67 2.87 9.52
N ILE A 281 -13.71 3.44 10.23
CA ILE A 281 -12.35 3.68 9.76
C ILE A 281 -11.38 2.92 10.65
N VAL A 282 -10.58 2.05 10.06
CA VAL A 282 -9.55 1.27 10.77
C VAL A 282 -8.17 1.83 10.46
N GLN A 283 -7.42 2.17 11.50
CA GLN A 283 -6.05 2.64 11.38
C GLN A 283 -5.14 1.91 12.38
N SER A 284 -4.05 1.38 11.86
CA SER A 284 -3.01 0.73 12.66
C SER A 284 -1.76 1.60 12.75
N THR A 285 -1.06 1.47 13.87
CA THR A 285 0.20 2.17 14.15
C THR A 285 1.34 1.18 14.40
N LEU A 286 2.57 1.69 14.40
CA LEU A 286 3.79 0.95 14.70
C LEU A 286 4.38 1.39 16.04
N PRO A 287 5.03 0.47 16.77
CA PRO A 287 5.76 0.84 17.97
C PRO A 287 7.02 1.59 17.55
N PHE A 288 7.37 2.62 18.32
CA PHE A 288 8.66 3.25 18.13
C PHE A 288 9.77 2.41 18.80
N THR A 289 10.64 1.77 18.01
CA THR A 289 11.71 0.89 18.52
C THR A 289 13.10 1.54 18.60
N GLY A 290 13.25 2.83 18.32
CA GLY A 290 14.39 3.62 18.82
C GLY A 290 15.73 3.53 18.10
N ASP A 291 15.86 2.93 16.91
CA ASP A 291 17.10 3.05 16.12
C ASP A 291 17.05 4.30 15.24
N MET A 292 17.44 5.44 15.80
CA MET A 292 17.80 6.60 14.98
C MET A 292 19.06 6.28 14.19
N LEU A 293 18.95 6.09 12.87
CA LEU A 293 20.00 6.61 12.00
C LEU A 293 19.94 8.14 12.14
N PRO A 294 21.04 8.83 12.49
CA PRO A 294 21.03 10.28 12.53
C PRO A 294 20.61 10.79 11.16
N VAL A 295 19.48 11.49 11.12
CA VAL A 295 19.12 12.33 9.97
C VAL A 295 20.27 13.32 9.82
N LEU A 296 21.12 13.11 8.82
CA LEU A 296 22.14 14.10 8.48
C LEU A 296 21.39 15.37 8.07
N PRO A 297 21.62 16.52 8.72
CA PRO A 297 21.11 17.77 8.20
C PRO A 297 21.68 17.98 6.80
N TYR A 298 20.80 18.38 5.89
CA TYR A 298 21.16 18.86 4.56
C TYR A 298 22.18 19.99 4.75
N ALA A 299 23.44 19.73 4.43
CA ALA A 299 24.50 20.71 4.57
C ALA A 299 24.46 21.64 3.36
N ASP A 300 23.94 22.83 3.56
CA ASP A 300 24.01 23.91 2.58
C ASP A 300 25.48 24.14 2.19
N GLY A 301 25.76 24.03 0.89
CA GLY A 301 27.09 24.11 0.30
C GLY A 301 27.72 25.50 0.36
N ARG A 302 28.13 25.95 1.55
CA ARG A 302 29.07 27.07 1.72
C ARG A 302 30.31 26.62 2.48
N ALA A 303 31.24 26.05 1.71
CA ALA A 303 32.60 25.87 2.15
C ALA A 303 33.30 27.23 2.31
N THR A 304 33.69 27.58 3.53
CA THR A 304 34.80 28.50 3.79
C THR A 304 35.82 27.77 4.67
N GLY A 305 36.98 27.45 4.10
CA GLY A 305 38.00 26.62 4.75
C GLY A 305 38.85 27.34 5.79
N ARG A 306 39.45 26.54 6.69
CA ARG A 306 40.88 26.58 7.06
C ARG A 306 41.24 25.53 8.13
N THR A 307 42.16 24.65 7.76
CA THR A 307 43.32 24.08 8.49
C THR A 307 43.26 23.84 10.01
N GLY A 308 43.59 22.62 10.45
CA GLY A 308 44.19 22.41 11.77
C GLY A 308 44.12 20.98 12.31
N SER A 309 45.29 20.42 12.59
CA SER A 309 45.59 19.09 13.13
C SER A 309 45.00 18.74 14.50
N GLY A 310 44.63 17.46 14.65
CA GLY A 310 44.67 16.62 15.85
C GLY A 310 44.47 17.25 17.23
N ARG A 311 43.37 16.89 17.90
CA ARG A 311 43.30 16.74 19.36
C ARG A 311 42.08 15.92 19.77
N SER A 312 42.32 15.15 20.83
CA SER A 312 41.47 14.23 21.59
C SER A 312 40.07 14.77 21.90
N ALA A 313 39.10 13.85 21.96
CA ALA A 313 37.74 14.08 22.43
C ALA A 313 37.73 14.74 23.82
N PRO A 314 36.95 15.82 24.04
CA PRO A 314 36.59 16.27 25.36
C PRO A 314 35.31 15.57 25.83
N ASP A 315 35.43 14.95 27.00
CA ASP A 315 34.34 14.57 27.89
C ASP A 315 33.41 15.78 28.12
N SER A 316 32.13 15.66 27.73
CA SER A 316 31.12 16.71 27.94
C SER A 316 29.98 16.17 28.79
N ARG A 317 30.26 16.04 30.09
CA ARG A 317 29.21 16.21 31.11
C ARG A 317 28.87 17.70 31.17
N GLY A 318 27.75 18.08 30.55
CA GLY A 318 27.24 19.44 30.64
C GLY A 318 26.02 19.71 29.77
N SER A 319 24.83 19.53 30.37
CA SER A 319 23.59 20.24 30.03
C SER A 319 23.11 20.16 28.57
N ALA A 320 22.70 18.97 28.13
CA ALA A 320 21.63 18.87 27.13
C ALA A 320 20.29 19.09 27.85
N GLY A 321 19.53 20.11 27.44
CA GLY A 321 18.14 20.27 27.85
C GLY A 321 17.41 18.96 27.55
N THR A 322 16.90 18.32 28.60
CA THR A 322 16.05 17.15 28.45
C THR A 322 14.68 17.67 28.04
N ASP A 323 14.45 17.86 26.74
CA ASP A 323 13.08 17.81 26.26
C ASP A 323 12.58 16.38 26.54
N PRO A 324 11.51 16.24 27.34
CA PRO A 324 10.99 14.93 27.67
C PRO A 324 10.37 14.36 26.39
N VAL A 325 11.08 13.43 25.77
CA VAL A 325 10.46 12.54 24.79
C VAL A 325 9.34 11.81 25.53
N PRO A 326 8.06 11.94 25.11
CA PRO A 326 6.96 11.32 25.83
C PRO A 326 7.18 9.81 25.91
N PRO A 327 6.77 9.14 27.02
CA PRO A 327 6.86 7.69 27.12
C PRO A 327 6.09 7.10 25.93
N PHE A 328 6.81 6.44 25.01
CA PHE A 328 6.23 6.05 23.73
C PHE A 328 5.03 5.14 23.94
N ALA A 329 3.89 5.53 23.37
CA ALA A 329 2.69 4.73 23.46
C ALA A 329 2.90 3.42 22.70
N ALA A 330 2.28 2.36 23.23
CA ALA A 330 2.23 1.10 22.52
C ALA A 330 1.60 1.32 21.13
N ALA A 331 1.98 0.48 20.17
CA ALA A 331 1.27 0.44 18.92
C ALA A 331 -0.19 0.08 19.18
N GLU A 332 -1.10 0.67 18.43
CA GLU A 332 -2.53 0.43 18.52
C GLU A 332 -3.12 0.21 17.13
N MET A 333 -4.15 -0.63 17.10
CA MET A 333 -5.17 -0.66 16.07
C MET A 333 -6.40 0.08 16.61
N ILE A 334 -6.83 1.08 15.87
CA ILE A 334 -7.90 1.99 16.23
C ILE A 334 -9.01 1.81 15.22
N VAL A 335 -10.25 1.75 15.70
CA VAL A 335 -11.45 1.79 14.86
C VAL A 335 -12.27 2.99 15.30
N LEU A 336 -12.57 3.85 14.35
CA LEU A 336 -13.36 5.05 14.55
C LEU A 336 -14.67 4.92 13.78
N ARG A 337 -15.74 5.52 14.31
CA ARG A 337 -16.94 5.82 13.52
C ARG A 337 -16.64 6.95 12.55
N ALA A 338 -17.54 7.18 11.60
CA ALA A 338 -17.48 8.27 10.66
C ALA A 338 -17.25 9.67 11.29
N ASP A 339 -17.78 9.92 12.49
CA ASP A 339 -17.59 11.17 13.24
C ASP A 339 -16.22 11.27 13.96
N GLY A 340 -15.36 10.28 13.80
CA GLY A 340 -14.05 10.17 14.44
C GLY A 340 -14.09 9.73 15.90
N SER A 341 -15.25 9.38 16.45
CA SER A 341 -15.36 8.80 17.80
C SER A 341 -14.91 7.32 17.80
N PRO A 342 -14.25 6.83 18.87
CA PRO A 342 -13.85 5.42 18.93
C PRO A 342 -15.04 4.46 18.89
N ALA A 343 -14.97 3.44 18.03
CA ALA A 343 -15.94 2.36 17.99
C ALA A 343 -15.89 1.51 19.29
N ALA A 344 -17.01 0.86 19.62
CA ALA A 344 -17.08 0.04 20.83
C ALA A 344 -16.12 -1.16 20.73
N GLY A 345 -15.33 -1.42 21.78
CA GLY A 345 -14.32 -2.48 21.79
C GLY A 345 -12.93 -2.08 21.29
N TRP A 346 -12.75 -0.80 20.93
CA TRP A 346 -11.52 -0.21 20.40
C TRP A 346 -11.05 0.99 21.24
N PRO A 347 -9.75 1.33 21.24
CA PRO A 347 -8.64 0.72 20.47
C PRO A 347 -8.11 -0.59 21.06
N ARG A 348 -7.23 -1.26 20.32
CA ARG A 348 -6.49 -2.46 20.74
C ARG A 348 -4.99 -2.24 20.65
N THR A 349 -4.28 -2.59 21.73
CA THR A 349 -2.83 -2.58 21.74
C THR A 349 -2.25 -3.73 20.88
N LEU A 350 -1.29 -3.40 20.03
CA LEU A 350 -0.50 -4.32 19.23
C LEU A 350 0.90 -4.48 19.86
N ALA A 351 1.39 -5.72 19.90
CA ALA A 351 2.67 -6.03 20.56
C ALA A 351 3.88 -5.62 19.70
N SER A 352 3.76 -5.76 18.38
CA SER A 352 4.78 -5.48 17.35
C SER A 352 4.31 -4.42 16.34
N GLY A 353 3.04 -4.04 16.38
CA GLY A 353 2.42 -3.06 15.49
C GLY A 353 1.90 -3.65 14.18
N GLY A 354 1.21 -2.81 13.40
CA GLY A 354 0.65 -3.19 12.10
C GLY A 354 1.51 -2.68 10.94
N PRO A 355 2.44 -3.46 10.37
CA PRO A 355 3.38 -2.95 9.36
C PRO A 355 2.75 -2.60 8.00
N TRP A 356 1.60 -3.17 7.64
CA TRP A 356 1.02 -3.08 6.28
C TRP A 356 -0.39 -2.49 6.22
N GLY A 357 -0.86 -1.86 7.30
CA GLY A 357 -2.28 -1.50 7.46
C GLY A 357 -3.13 -2.72 7.82
N ALA A 358 -4.43 -2.48 8.05
CA ALA A 358 -5.42 -3.54 8.20
C ALA A 358 -6.03 -3.90 6.84
N VAL A 359 -6.64 -5.08 6.73
CA VAL A 359 -7.43 -5.50 5.56
C VAL A 359 -8.84 -5.82 6.02
N LEU A 360 -9.85 -5.36 5.29
CA LEU A 360 -11.25 -5.67 5.54
C LEU A 360 -11.71 -6.78 4.59
N ALA A 361 -12.34 -7.82 5.12
CA ALA A 361 -12.92 -8.90 4.32
C ALA A 361 -13.95 -9.68 5.13
N ASP A 362 -15.03 -10.11 4.49
CA ASP A 362 -15.99 -11.06 5.08
C ASP A 362 -15.35 -12.45 5.13
N LEU A 363 -14.87 -12.85 6.31
CA LEU A 363 -14.10 -14.08 6.53
C LEU A 363 -14.99 -15.24 7.00
N ASP A 364 -16.12 -14.94 7.63
CA ASP A 364 -17.04 -15.94 8.16
C ASP A 364 -18.36 -16.11 7.37
N GLY A 365 -18.59 -15.24 6.38
CA GLY A 365 -19.69 -15.30 5.43
C GLY A 365 -21.00 -14.72 5.96
N ASP A 366 -20.95 -13.86 6.98
CA ASP A 366 -22.14 -13.23 7.55
C ASP A 366 -22.60 -11.98 6.78
N GLY A 367 -21.80 -11.51 5.81
CA GLY A 367 -22.07 -10.34 4.98
C GLY A 367 -21.47 -9.04 5.52
N HIS A 368 -20.77 -9.08 6.65
CA HIS A 368 -20.02 -7.97 7.23
C HIS A 368 -18.52 -8.26 7.19
N PRO A 369 -17.66 -7.25 6.98
CA PRO A 369 -16.24 -7.47 6.93
C PRO A 369 -15.59 -7.53 8.31
N GLU A 370 -14.76 -8.55 8.53
CA GLU A 370 -13.82 -8.62 9.63
C GLU A 370 -12.57 -7.78 9.36
N ILE A 371 -11.91 -7.37 10.44
CA ILE A 371 -10.64 -6.66 10.43
C ILE A 371 -9.49 -7.65 10.57
N LEU A 372 -8.72 -7.83 9.50
CA LEU A 372 -7.49 -8.60 9.48
C LEU A 372 -6.28 -7.72 9.82
N GLN A 373 -5.51 -8.11 10.83
CA GLN A 373 -4.30 -7.40 11.25
C GLN A 373 -3.17 -8.38 11.60
N GLN A 374 -2.03 -8.25 10.90
CA GLN A 374 -0.79 -8.92 11.32
C GLN A 374 -0.13 -8.10 12.44
N ASP A 375 0.24 -8.78 13.51
CA ASP A 375 1.01 -8.25 14.64
C ASP A 375 2.18 -9.19 14.93
N GLY A 376 3.35 -8.85 14.39
CA GLY A 376 4.54 -9.68 14.41
C GLY A 376 4.33 -11.02 13.69
N GLY A 377 4.51 -12.12 14.41
CA GLY A 377 4.33 -13.49 13.88
C GLY A 377 2.91 -14.04 14.02
N LEU A 378 1.93 -13.20 14.35
CA LEU A 378 0.53 -13.60 14.50
C LEU A 378 -0.32 -12.80 13.51
N LEU A 379 -1.24 -13.48 12.87
CA LEU A 379 -2.33 -12.87 12.10
C LEU A 379 -3.58 -12.94 12.96
N TYR A 380 -4.22 -11.80 13.20
CA TYR A 380 -5.49 -11.71 13.90
C TYR A 380 -6.59 -11.35 12.91
N ALA A 381 -7.80 -11.84 13.18
CA ALA A 381 -9.02 -11.33 12.61
C ALA A 381 -9.97 -10.96 13.74
N PHE A 382 -10.60 -9.80 13.63
CA PHE A 382 -11.52 -9.27 14.61
C PHE A 382 -12.86 -8.90 13.97
N ASP A 383 -13.96 -9.17 14.66
CA ASP A 383 -15.25 -8.60 14.31
C ASP A 383 -15.30 -7.10 14.68
N ALA A 384 -16.39 -6.41 14.30
CA ALA A 384 -16.59 -4.99 14.58
C ALA A 384 -16.52 -4.62 16.07
N THR A 385 -16.89 -5.55 16.97
CA THR A 385 -16.83 -5.36 18.43
C THR A 385 -15.44 -5.62 19.01
N GLY A 386 -14.50 -6.06 18.17
CA GLY A 386 -13.17 -6.51 18.55
C GLY A 386 -13.13 -7.95 19.05
N GLY A 387 -14.23 -8.71 18.97
CA GLY A 387 -14.21 -10.15 19.23
C GLY A 387 -13.25 -10.84 18.26
N VAL A 388 -12.51 -11.85 18.73
CA VAL A 388 -11.60 -12.60 17.85
C VAL A 388 -12.40 -13.63 17.07
N VAL A 389 -12.26 -13.59 15.75
CA VAL A 389 -12.95 -14.47 14.82
C VAL A 389 -12.48 -15.91 15.01
N SER A 390 -13.40 -16.86 14.88
CA SER A 390 -13.10 -18.29 15.06
C SER A 390 -12.00 -18.74 14.10
N GLY A 391 -10.97 -19.38 14.64
CA GLY A 391 -9.79 -19.78 13.88
C GLY A 391 -8.62 -18.81 14.00
N PHE A 392 -8.79 -17.61 14.57
CA PHE A 392 -7.71 -16.67 14.82
C PHE A 392 -7.34 -16.59 16.32
N PRO A 393 -6.12 -16.13 16.66
CA PRO A 393 -5.03 -15.77 15.76
C PRO A 393 -4.34 -16.97 15.10
N GLN A 394 -3.90 -16.79 13.86
CA GLN A 394 -3.06 -17.72 13.14
C GLN A 394 -1.58 -17.43 13.39
N ARG A 395 -0.81 -18.47 13.74
CA ARG A 395 0.64 -18.33 13.92
C ARG A 395 1.36 -18.42 12.58
N LEU A 396 1.86 -17.30 12.11
CA LEU A 396 2.75 -17.17 10.97
C LEU A 396 4.16 -17.62 11.41
N HIS A 397 4.42 -18.92 11.42
CA HIS A 397 5.59 -19.48 12.12
C HIS A 397 6.95 -19.14 11.48
N ARG A 398 7.91 -18.79 12.33
CA ARG A 398 9.36 -18.63 12.07
C ARG A 398 10.17 -19.94 11.85
N ASP A 399 9.57 -21.14 11.97
CA ASP A 399 10.31 -22.43 11.90
C ASP A 399 10.25 -23.10 10.52
N PHE A 400 9.71 -22.42 9.50
CA PHE A 400 9.85 -22.80 8.09
C PHE A 400 11.12 -22.23 7.45
N LEU A 401 12.05 -21.72 8.28
CA LEU A 401 13.22 -20.96 7.87
C LEU A 401 14.47 -21.82 7.85
N ARG A 402 15.08 -21.83 6.67
CA ARG A 402 16.53 -21.82 6.53
C ARG A 402 17.08 -20.39 6.30
N SER A 403 16.24 -19.34 6.29
CA SER A 403 16.62 -17.98 5.82
C SER A 403 16.13 -16.85 6.72
N GLN A 404 16.74 -15.67 6.54
CA GLN A 404 16.18 -14.39 6.95
C GLN A 404 15.23 -13.94 5.83
N ALA A 405 13.92 -13.88 6.11
CA ALA A 405 12.98 -13.21 5.20
C ALA A 405 13.38 -11.73 5.10
N ILE A 406 13.45 -11.21 3.88
CA ILE A 406 13.94 -9.85 3.62
C ILE A 406 12.83 -8.91 3.16
N GLU A 407 11.67 -9.44 2.76
CA GLU A 407 10.51 -8.66 2.32
C GLU A 407 9.22 -9.48 2.43
N GLU A 408 8.12 -8.85 2.82
CA GLU A 408 6.77 -9.44 2.87
C GLU A 408 5.81 -8.48 2.17
N SER A 409 4.80 -8.99 1.47
CA SER A 409 3.71 -8.17 0.96
C SER A 409 2.68 -7.85 2.05
N PRO A 410 1.83 -6.82 1.85
CA PRO A 410 0.54 -6.76 2.51
C PRO A 410 -0.26 -8.05 2.30
N TRP A 411 -1.22 -8.28 3.20
CA TRP A 411 -2.20 -9.35 3.01
C TRP A 411 -3.19 -8.96 1.91
N LEU A 412 -3.57 -9.93 1.10
CA LEU A 412 -4.65 -9.81 0.12
C LEU A 412 -5.76 -10.77 0.53
N ALA A 413 -7.00 -10.27 0.62
CA ALA A 413 -8.18 -11.09 0.82
C ALA A 413 -8.95 -11.19 -0.51
N THR A 414 -9.21 -12.41 -0.98
CA THR A 414 -9.88 -12.66 -2.27
C THR A 414 -10.34 -14.11 -2.37
N ASP A 415 -11.34 -14.38 -3.20
CA ASP A 415 -11.82 -15.75 -3.50
C ASP A 415 -10.84 -16.45 -4.45
N LEU A 416 -10.05 -17.38 -3.93
CA LEU A 416 -8.98 -18.03 -4.69
C LEU A 416 -9.35 -19.36 -5.30
N ASP A 417 -10.44 -19.97 -4.86
CA ASP A 417 -10.86 -21.30 -5.33
C ASP A 417 -12.25 -21.30 -6.02
N GLY A 418 -12.88 -20.12 -6.10
CA GLY A 418 -14.15 -19.88 -6.78
C GLY A 418 -15.36 -20.25 -5.94
N ASP A 419 -15.20 -20.47 -4.63
CA ASP A 419 -16.28 -20.88 -3.73
C ASP A 419 -17.07 -19.71 -3.11
N ARG A 420 -16.70 -18.47 -3.46
CA ARG A 420 -17.24 -17.20 -2.96
C ARG A 420 -16.96 -16.92 -1.50
N LYS A 421 -15.98 -17.59 -0.90
CA LYS A 421 -15.45 -17.24 0.42
C LYS A 421 -14.08 -16.62 0.25
N MET A 422 -13.71 -15.79 1.21
CA MET A 422 -12.44 -15.08 1.15
C MET A 422 -11.31 -15.99 1.65
N GLU A 423 -10.27 -16.12 0.83
CA GLU A 423 -8.95 -16.59 1.22
C GLU A 423 -8.00 -15.41 1.45
N LEU A 424 -6.94 -15.68 2.19
CA LEU A 424 -5.90 -14.73 2.59
C LEU A 424 -4.56 -15.14 2.01
N ILE A 425 -3.91 -14.22 1.29
CA ILE A 425 -2.61 -14.45 0.65
C ILE A 425 -1.58 -13.49 1.19
N GLN A 426 -0.36 -14.01 1.34
CA GLN A 426 0.82 -13.18 1.53
C GLN A 426 2.01 -13.75 0.74
N ALA A 427 2.76 -12.87 0.10
CA ALA A 427 4.02 -13.18 -0.55
C ALA A 427 5.20 -12.86 0.37
N ARG A 428 6.21 -13.74 0.43
CA ARG A 428 7.44 -13.52 1.21
C ARG A 428 8.69 -13.84 0.43
N SER A 429 9.63 -12.92 0.47
CA SER A 429 10.95 -13.02 -0.15
C SER A 429 11.98 -13.57 0.83
N ASP A 430 12.69 -14.60 0.43
CA ASP A 430 13.71 -15.25 1.22
C ASP A 430 15.03 -15.37 0.45
N LEU A 431 16.15 -15.21 1.17
CA LEU A 431 17.49 -15.50 0.68
C LEU A 431 18.11 -16.65 1.47
N TYR A 432 18.45 -17.74 0.78
CA TYR A 432 19.17 -18.85 1.39
C TYR A 432 20.27 -19.39 0.51
N ALA A 433 21.48 -19.50 1.08
CA ALA A 433 22.64 -20.11 0.41
C ALA A 433 22.91 -19.54 -1.00
N GLY A 434 22.62 -18.25 -1.21
CA GLY A 434 22.79 -17.56 -2.50
C GLY A 434 21.60 -17.68 -3.46
N PHE A 435 20.56 -18.46 -3.12
CA PHE A 435 19.34 -18.57 -3.90
C PHE A 435 18.28 -17.61 -3.39
N SER A 436 17.52 -17.06 -4.32
CA SER A 436 16.36 -16.21 -4.08
C SER A 436 15.10 -17.02 -4.33
N TYR A 437 14.21 -17.08 -3.35
CA TYR A 437 12.90 -17.70 -3.54
C TYR A 437 11.80 -16.85 -2.94
N LEU A 438 10.68 -16.88 -3.64
CA LEU A 438 9.43 -16.26 -3.27
C LEU A 438 8.50 -17.37 -2.83
N ARG A 439 7.98 -17.25 -1.61
CA ARG A 439 6.99 -18.18 -1.05
C ARG A 439 5.65 -17.48 -0.95
N LEU A 440 4.63 -18.11 -1.51
CA LEU A 440 3.24 -17.64 -1.42
C LEU A 440 2.50 -18.49 -0.40
N PHE A 441 1.84 -17.84 0.57
CA PHE A 441 0.99 -18.46 1.57
C PHE A 441 -0.47 -18.24 1.20
N GLY A 442 -1.33 -19.21 1.51
CA GLY A 442 -2.77 -19.13 1.34
C GLY A 442 -3.43 -19.71 2.58
N LEU A 443 -4.33 -18.95 3.22
CA LEU A 443 -5.18 -19.38 4.31
C LEU A 443 -6.65 -19.15 3.92
N ARG A 444 -7.56 -20.05 4.27
CA ARG A 444 -9.00 -19.81 4.19
C ARG A 444 -9.38 -18.74 5.23
N GLY A 445 -10.56 -18.12 5.08
CA GLY A 445 -11.13 -17.23 6.10
C GLY A 445 -11.26 -17.87 7.49
N THR A 446 -11.25 -19.20 7.58
CA THR A 446 -11.20 -19.96 8.86
C THR A 446 -9.78 -20.12 9.46
N GLY A 447 -8.76 -19.58 8.80
CA GLY A 447 -7.35 -19.69 9.16
C GLY A 447 -6.68 -21.03 8.78
N GLN A 448 -7.40 -21.98 8.20
CA GLN A 448 -6.80 -23.24 7.71
C GLN A 448 -6.01 -23.00 6.42
N PRO A 449 -4.90 -23.71 6.17
CA PRO A 449 -4.17 -23.60 4.90
C PRO A 449 -5.04 -23.96 3.70
N VAL A 450 -4.91 -23.18 2.62
CA VAL A 450 -5.51 -23.51 1.31
C VAL A 450 -4.72 -24.66 0.69
N PRO A 451 -5.35 -25.77 0.28
CA PRO A 451 -4.70 -26.80 -0.52
C PRO A 451 -3.84 -26.24 -1.66
N GLY A 452 -2.66 -26.84 -1.85
CA GLY A 452 -1.68 -26.34 -2.83
C GLY A 452 -0.87 -25.11 -2.39
N PHE A 453 -1.12 -24.57 -1.20
CA PHE A 453 -0.26 -23.60 -0.51
C PHE A 453 0.44 -24.24 0.71
N PRO A 454 1.60 -23.69 1.13
CA PRO A 454 2.38 -22.70 0.39
C PRO A 454 3.03 -23.34 -0.85
N PHE A 455 3.32 -22.54 -1.88
CA PHE A 455 4.22 -22.94 -2.96
C PHE A 455 5.38 -21.96 -3.08
N GLU A 456 6.48 -22.44 -3.67
CA GLU A 456 7.72 -21.68 -3.83
C GLU A 456 8.08 -21.56 -5.30
N VAL A 457 8.63 -20.40 -5.65
CA VAL A 457 9.17 -20.10 -6.97
C VAL A 457 10.52 -19.40 -6.81
N GLU A 458 11.35 -19.47 -7.84
CA GLU A 458 12.59 -18.70 -7.89
C GLU A 458 12.28 -17.20 -8.08
N GLY A 459 13.04 -16.34 -7.40
CA GLY A 459 12.89 -14.89 -7.45
C GLY A 459 12.56 -14.26 -6.11
N LEU A 460 12.34 -12.95 -6.10
CA LEU A 460 11.91 -12.17 -4.94
C LEU A 460 10.74 -11.27 -5.35
N LEU A 461 9.92 -10.87 -4.38
CA LEU A 461 9.03 -9.71 -4.50
C LEU A 461 9.87 -8.47 -4.84
N ALA A 462 9.43 -7.69 -5.84
CA ALA A 462 10.18 -6.52 -6.31
C ALA A 462 9.70 -5.20 -5.71
N ALA A 463 8.40 -4.88 -5.88
CA ALA A 463 7.89 -3.55 -5.55
C ALA A 463 6.36 -3.45 -5.38
N SER A 464 5.58 -4.38 -5.91
CA SER A 464 4.12 -4.31 -5.89
C SER A 464 3.52 -5.23 -4.83
N PRO A 465 2.45 -4.83 -4.13
CA PRO A 465 1.53 -5.78 -3.53
C PRO A 465 1.04 -6.78 -4.60
N PRO A 466 0.75 -8.04 -4.21
CA PRO A 466 0.03 -8.94 -5.10
C PRO A 466 -1.39 -8.41 -5.34
N VAL A 467 -1.90 -8.62 -6.55
CA VAL A 467 -3.30 -8.37 -6.90
C VAL A 467 -3.93 -9.67 -7.40
N ALA A 468 -5.24 -9.77 -7.25
CA ALA A 468 -6.03 -10.91 -7.71
C ALA A 468 -7.03 -10.43 -8.76
N VAL A 469 -7.01 -11.08 -9.92
CA VAL A 469 -7.91 -10.78 -11.03
C VAL A 469 -8.05 -12.03 -11.89
N ASP A 470 -9.27 -12.39 -12.25
CA ASP A 470 -9.56 -13.48 -13.20
C ASP A 470 -9.19 -13.05 -14.63
N LEU A 471 -7.95 -13.29 -15.06
CA LEU A 471 -7.42 -12.84 -16.35
C LEU A 471 -7.91 -13.71 -17.51
N ASN A 472 -8.11 -15.01 -17.26
CA ASN A 472 -8.49 -15.99 -18.26
C ASN A 472 -10.04 -16.19 -18.36
N ARG A 473 -10.81 -15.56 -17.47
CA ARG A 473 -12.27 -15.62 -17.34
C ARG A 473 -12.79 -17.03 -17.01
N ASP A 474 -12.04 -17.79 -16.22
CA ASP A 474 -12.45 -19.13 -15.78
C ASP A 474 -13.29 -19.13 -14.49
N GLY A 475 -13.48 -17.95 -13.88
CA GLY A 475 -14.23 -17.75 -12.64
C GLY A 475 -13.39 -17.92 -11.37
N VAL A 476 -12.08 -18.15 -11.50
CA VAL A 476 -11.12 -18.20 -10.39
C VAL A 476 -10.12 -17.06 -10.54
N GLN A 477 -9.75 -16.43 -9.44
CA GLN A 477 -8.82 -15.31 -9.47
C GLN A 477 -7.39 -15.78 -9.78
N ASP A 478 -6.70 -15.07 -10.67
CA ASP A 478 -5.26 -15.26 -10.92
C ASP A 478 -4.43 -14.36 -10.01
N LEU A 479 -3.29 -14.87 -9.55
CA LEU A 479 -2.41 -14.11 -8.66
C LEU A 479 -1.33 -13.38 -9.48
N VAL A 480 -1.36 -12.05 -9.47
CA VAL A 480 -0.46 -11.21 -10.28
C VAL A 480 0.45 -10.37 -9.39
N MET A 481 1.75 -10.30 -9.70
CA MET A 481 2.70 -9.42 -9.01
C MET A 481 3.98 -9.15 -9.80
N LEU A 482 4.73 -8.12 -9.42
CA LEU A 482 6.09 -7.88 -9.91
C LEU A 482 7.12 -8.65 -9.07
N THR A 483 7.98 -9.38 -9.77
CA THR A 483 9.09 -10.17 -9.19
C THR A 483 10.41 -9.77 -9.79
N THR A 484 11.51 -10.15 -9.13
CA THR A 484 12.89 -9.94 -9.61
C THR A 484 13.72 -11.20 -9.46
N ALA A 485 14.63 -11.45 -10.40
CA ALA A 485 15.61 -12.53 -10.32
C ALA A 485 16.73 -12.18 -9.31
N GLY A 486 16.37 -12.16 -8.02
CA GLY A 486 17.22 -11.75 -6.92
C GLY A 486 17.34 -10.23 -6.73
N PRO A 487 18.15 -9.74 -5.78
CA PRO A 487 18.17 -8.33 -5.35
C PRO A 487 18.62 -7.33 -6.43
N SER A 488 19.15 -7.82 -7.54
CA SER A 488 19.74 -7.02 -8.62
C SER A 488 19.35 -7.56 -10.01
N GLY A 489 18.38 -8.47 -10.07
CA GLY A 489 17.93 -9.09 -11.31
C GLY A 489 17.05 -8.16 -12.16
N PRO A 490 16.76 -8.56 -13.41
CA PRO A 490 15.66 -8.00 -14.17
C PRO A 490 14.32 -8.25 -13.46
N TRP A 491 13.36 -7.40 -13.74
CA TRP A 491 12.00 -7.55 -13.22
C TRP A 491 11.16 -8.40 -14.16
N SER A 492 10.13 -9.02 -13.62
CA SER A 492 9.14 -9.76 -14.40
C SER A 492 7.78 -9.62 -13.74
N LEU A 493 6.77 -9.33 -14.55
CA LEU A 493 5.39 -9.49 -14.14
C LEU A 493 5.03 -10.97 -14.30
N VAL A 494 4.50 -11.55 -13.24
CA VAL A 494 4.06 -12.94 -13.17
C VAL A 494 2.58 -12.97 -12.85
N ALA A 495 1.86 -13.90 -13.48
CA ALA A 495 0.46 -14.17 -13.21
C ALA A 495 0.26 -15.69 -13.12
N TRP A 496 -0.02 -16.21 -11.93
CA TRP A 496 -0.28 -17.64 -11.72
C TRP A 496 -1.76 -17.94 -11.93
N ASP A 497 -2.01 -18.91 -12.81
CA ASP A 497 -3.34 -19.44 -13.08
C ASP A 497 -3.73 -20.42 -11.96
N LEU A 498 -4.59 -19.95 -11.06
CA LEU A 498 -5.04 -20.77 -9.92
C LEU A 498 -6.15 -21.74 -10.35
N GLY A 499 -7.04 -21.33 -11.25
CA GLY A 499 -8.12 -22.19 -11.77
C GLY A 499 -7.62 -23.48 -12.43
N ALA A 500 -6.45 -23.45 -13.06
CA ALA A 500 -5.80 -24.62 -13.67
C ALA A 500 -5.48 -25.78 -12.70
N ARG A 501 -5.52 -25.56 -11.38
CA ARG A 501 -5.34 -26.64 -10.40
C ARG A 501 -6.58 -27.53 -10.27
N GLY A 502 -7.74 -27.08 -10.74
CA GLY A 502 -9.04 -27.76 -10.71
C GLY A 502 -9.73 -27.70 -9.35
N HIS A 503 -11.05 -27.47 -9.35
CA HIS A 503 -11.86 -27.38 -8.13
C HIS A 503 -11.68 -28.63 -7.24
N GLY A 504 -11.28 -28.42 -5.98
CA GLY A 504 -11.01 -29.48 -4.99
C GLY A 504 -9.55 -29.95 -4.88
N ARG A 505 -8.63 -29.36 -5.66
CA ARG A 505 -7.17 -29.43 -5.42
C ARG A 505 -6.58 -28.11 -4.89
N LEU A 506 -7.39 -27.06 -4.87
CA LEU A 506 -7.27 -25.83 -4.08
C LEU A 506 -8.27 -25.87 -2.92
#